data_AF-A0ABD0QNK6-F1
#
_entry.id   AF-A0ABD0QNK6-F1
#
_cell.length_a   1.000
_cell.length_b   1.000
_cell.length_c   1.000
_cell.angle_alpha   90.00
_cell.angle_beta   90.00
_cell.angle_gamma   90.00
#
_symmetry.space_group_name_H-M   'P 1'
#
loop_
_entity.id
_entity.type
_entity.pdbx_description
1 polymer ?
#
loop_
_entity_poly.entity_id
_entity_poly.type
_entity_poly.pdbx_seq_one_letter_code
_entity_poly.pdbx_strand_id
1 'polypeptide(L)' 'LYTQSAFKNEMLTTTIPEIQRTNLANVVLLLKSLGVQDLLLFHFMDPPPEDNMLNSMYQLWILGALDNT' A
#
# COMPACT_ATOMS: atom_id res chain seq x y z
N LEU A 1 9.74 -12.21 26.67
CA LEU A 1 8.89 -11.63 27.75
C LEU A 1 9.35 -10.19 27.97
N TYR A 2 8.41 -9.24 28.08
CA TYR A 2 8.66 -7.79 28.20
C TYR A 2 7.98 -7.24 29.47
N THR A 3 8.40 -6.05 29.94
CA THR A 3 7.88 -5.44 31.19
C THR A 3 6.49 -4.84 31.00
N GLN A 4 5.73 -4.66 32.08
CA GLN A 4 4.41 -4.03 32.03
C GLN A 4 4.49 -2.58 31.52
N SER A 5 5.56 -1.86 31.87
CA SER A 5 5.81 -0.50 31.38
C SER A 5 6.08 -0.50 29.87
N ALA A 6 6.86 -1.46 29.36
CA ALA A 6 7.11 -1.59 27.92
C ALA A 6 5.82 -1.91 27.14
N PHE A 7 4.97 -2.80 27.67
CA PHE A 7 3.68 -3.10 27.03
C PHE A 7 2.75 -1.87 26.94
N LYS A 8 2.74 -1.01 27.96
CA LYS A 8 1.84 0.16 28.00
C LYS A 8 2.38 1.39 27.27
N ASN A 9 3.70 1.60 27.29
CA ASN A 9 4.30 2.85 26.83
C ASN A 9 5.08 2.71 25.52
N GLU A 10 5.59 1.51 25.20
CA GLU A 10 6.48 1.30 24.04
C GLU A 10 5.78 0.59 22.89
N MET A 11 4.70 -0.14 23.16
CA MET A 11 3.94 -0.84 22.12
C MET A 11 2.87 0.06 21.50
N LEU A 12 2.75 -0.01 20.17
CA LEU A 12 1.65 0.59 19.46
C LEU A 12 0.33 -0.07 19.88
N THR A 13 -0.69 0.75 20.13
CA THR A 13 -2.04 0.31 20.51
C THR A 13 -2.73 -0.50 19.41
N THR A 14 -2.40 -0.20 18.16
CA THR A 14 -2.90 -0.88 16.97
C THR A 14 -1.76 -1.16 15.99
N THR A 15 -1.88 -2.24 15.24
CA THR A 15 -0.93 -2.56 14.18
C THR A 15 -1.10 -1.61 12.99
N ILE A 16 0.00 -1.29 12.32
CA ILE A 16 -0.02 -0.46 11.11
C ILE A 16 -0.75 -1.24 10.00
N PRO A 17 -1.64 -0.60 9.21
CA PRO A 17 -2.35 -1.23 8.10
C PRO A 17 -1.40 -1.92 7.11
N GLU A 18 -1.87 -3.00 6.49
CA GLU A 18 -1.07 -3.74 5.50
C GLU A 18 -0.75 -2.90 4.27
N ILE A 19 -1.71 -2.10 3.80
CA ILE A 19 -1.58 -1.22 2.63
C ILE A 19 -0.42 -0.21 2.75
N GLN A 20 0.01 0.11 3.98
CA GLN A 20 1.15 1.00 4.22
C GLN A 20 2.49 0.26 4.39
N ARG A 21 2.47 -1.07 4.51
CA ARG A 21 3.65 -1.89 4.83
C ARG A 21 4.13 -2.82 3.72
N THR A 22 3.30 -3.05 2.70
CA THR A 22 3.59 -4.05 1.66
C THR A 22 3.61 -3.44 0.25
N ASN A 23 4.13 -4.21 -0.70
CA ASN A 23 4.11 -3.87 -2.11
C ASN A 23 2.70 -4.02 -2.68
N LEU A 24 2.23 -2.98 -3.37
CA LEU A 24 0.87 -2.86 -3.88
C LEU A 24 0.70 -3.34 -5.31
N ALA A 25 1.71 -3.94 -5.95
CA ALA A 25 1.65 -4.34 -7.36
C ALA A 25 0.40 -5.19 -7.69
N ASN A 26 0.07 -6.18 -6.85
CA ASN A 26 -1.13 -6.99 -7.06
C ASN A 26 -2.43 -6.17 -6.90
N VAL A 27 -2.47 -5.28 -5.91
CA VAL A 27 -3.64 -4.42 -5.63
C VAL A 27 -3.84 -3.40 -6.75
N VAL A 28 -2.76 -2.78 -7.24
CA VAL A 28 -2.78 -1.85 -8.37
C VAL A 28 -3.31 -2.54 -9.63
N LEU A 29 -2.85 -3.75 -9.92
CA LEU A 29 -3.34 -4.52 -11.07
C LEU A 29 -4.84 -4.83 -10.94
N LEU A 30 -5.29 -5.22 -9.75
CA LEU A 30 -6.70 -5.48 -9.46
C LEU A 30 -7.56 -4.20 -9.59
N LEU A 31 -7.11 -3.08 -9.05
CA LEU A 31 -7.83 -1.81 -9.16
C LEU A 31 -7.92 -1.35 -10.62
N LYS A 32 -6.87 -1.56 -11.40
CA LYS A 32 -6.86 -1.29 -12.84
C LYS A 32 -7.80 -2.22 -13.61
N SER A 33 -7.87 -3.51 -13.27
CA SER A 33 -8.82 -4.43 -13.90
C SER A 33 -10.29 -4.12 -13.55
N LEU A 34 -10.52 -3.50 -12.39
CA LEU A 34 -11.84 -2.96 -12.00
C LEU A 34 -12.20 -1.62 -12.69
N GLY A 35 -11.29 -1.04 -13.49
CA GLY A 35 -11.53 0.19 -14.24
C GLY A 35 -11.23 1.48 -13.46
N VAL A 36 -10.50 1.40 -12.34
CA VAL A 36 -10.05 2.61 -11.62
C VAL A 36 -8.94 3.28 -12.42
N GLN A 37 -9.22 4.48 -12.93
CA GLN A 37 -8.27 5.26 -13.72
C GLN A 37 -7.22 5.92 -12.82
N ASP A 38 -7.68 6.70 -11.84
CA ASP A 38 -6.81 7.45 -10.93
C ASP A 38 -6.70 6.78 -9.57
N LEU A 39 -5.57 6.11 -9.35
CA LEU A 39 -5.24 5.48 -8.07
C LEU A 39 -4.95 6.52 -6.97
N LEU A 40 -4.38 7.68 -7.34
CA LEU A 40 -4.12 8.79 -6.41
C LEU A 40 -5.40 9.44 -5.87
N LEU A 41 -6.47 9.46 -6.68
CA LEU A 41 -7.77 10.01 -6.30
C LEU A 41 -8.72 8.95 -5.74
N PHE A 42 -8.30 7.68 -5.70
CA PHE A 42 -9.10 6.61 -5.18
C PHE A 42 -9.28 6.76 -3.66
N HIS A 43 -10.52 6.61 -3.20
CA HIS A 43 -10.86 6.80 -1.78
C HIS A 43 -10.46 5.57 -0.95
N PHE A 44 -9.17 5.47 -0.64
CA PHE A 44 -8.67 4.49 0.33
C PHE A 44 -9.08 4.90 1.75
N MET A 45 -9.42 3.91 2.58
CA MET A 45 -9.70 4.11 4.00
C MET A 45 -8.46 4.65 4.74
N ASP A 46 -7.30 4.11 4.40
CA ASP A 46 -5.98 4.60 4.79
C ASP A 46 -5.11 4.63 3.53
N PRO A 47 -4.74 5.80 3.00
CA PRO A 47 -3.97 5.88 1.77
C PRO A 47 -2.56 5.30 1.96
N PRO A 48 -2.04 4.58 0.97
CA PRO A 48 -0.65 4.16 0.98
C PRO A 48 0.30 5.36 0.81
N PRO A 49 1.57 5.23 1.22
CA PRO A 49 2.61 6.19 0.84
C PRO A 49 2.74 6.27 -0.69
N GLU A 50 2.84 7.50 -1.23
CA GLU A 50 2.96 7.75 -2.67
C GLU A 50 4.14 6.98 -3.30
N ASP A 51 5.29 6.95 -2.60
CA ASP A 51 6.47 6.21 -3.03
C ASP A 51 6.21 4.72 -3.23
N ASN A 52 5.44 4.09 -2.33
CA ASN A 52 5.10 2.67 -2.46
C ASN A 52 4.18 2.44 -3.66
N MET A 53 3.21 3.32 -3.87
CA MET A 53 2.30 3.22 -5.01
C MET A 53 3.04 3.40 -6.34
N LEU A 54 3.93 4.41 -6.42
CA LEU A 54 4.76 4.66 -7.60
C LEU A 54 5.71 3.48 -7.88
N ASN A 55 6.38 2.95 -6.86
CA ASN A 55 7.24 1.78 -7.00
C ASN A 55 6.47 0.56 -7.52
N SER A 56 5.26 0.32 -7.00
CA SER A 56 4.41 -0.78 -7.46
C SER A 56 3.94 -0.60 -8.91
N MET A 57 3.55 0.62 -9.30
CA MET A 57 3.19 0.93 -10.69
C MET A 57 4.40 0.76 -11.63
N TYR A 58 5.57 1.25 -11.22
CA TYR A 58 6.80 1.11 -11.99
C TYR A 58 7.21 -0.36 -12.16
N GLN A 59 7.06 -1.18 -11.12
CA GLN A 59 7.33 -2.60 -11.20
C GLN A 59 6.40 -3.31 -12.19
N LEU A 60 5.10 -3.01 -12.16
CA LEU A 60 4.15 -3.55 -13.13
C LEU A 60 4.43 -3.08 -14.55
N TRP A 61 4.89 -1.84 -14.72
CA TRP A 61 5.32 -1.30 -16.01
C TRP A 61 6.53 -2.07 -16.56
N ILE A 62 7.56 -2.32 -15.74
CA ILE A 62 8.72 -3.16 -16.13
C ILE A 62 8.27 -4.58 -16.52
N LEU A 63 7.29 -5.13 -15.81
CA LEU A 63 6.77 -6.46 -16.07
C LEU A 63 5.82 -6.52 -17.29
N GLY A 64 5.53 -5.38 -17.93
CA GLY A 64 4.60 -5.28 -19.06
C GLY A 64 3.13 -5.51 -18.70
N ALA A 65 2.79 -5.40 -17.41
CA ALA A 65 1.41 -5.51 -16.92
C ALA A 65 0.66 -4.16 -16.92
N LEU A 66 1.39 -3.05 -17.04
CA LEU A 66 0.86 -1.70 -17.22
C LEU A 66 1.50 -1.08 -18.47
N ASP A 67 0.66 -0.55 -19.36
CA ASP A 67 1.09 0.21 -20.52
C ASP A 67 1.19 1.72 -20.21
N ASN A 68 1.94 2.45 -21.04
CA ASN A 68 2.17 3.90 -20.90
C ASN A 68 1.03 4.76 -21.51
N THR A 69 -0.20 4.22 -21.56
CA THR A 69 -1.36 4.84 -22.23
C THR A 69 -2.36 5.41 -21.23
#